data_AF-A0A529LGI4-F1
#
_entry.id   AF-A0A529LGI4-F1
#
_cell.length_a   1.000
_cell.length_b   1.000
_cell.length_c   1.000
_cell.angle_alpha   90.00
_cell.angle_beta   90.00
_cell.angle_gamma   90.00
#
_symmetry.space_group_name_H-M   'P 1'
#
loop_
_entity.id
_entity.type
_entity.pdbx_description
1 polymer ?
#
loop_
_entity_poly.entity_id
_entity_poly.type
_entity_poly.pdbx_seq_one_letter_code
_entity_poly.pdbx_strand_id
1 'polypeptide(L)'
;QQVAIPTWTFVAGYLLVWATAGLVVYVLVQLGSALATSLDPPRRSEWAPLALGATLGVAGLYQFTTFKHICLSHCRSPLAFVAQHWRDGRVGALKMGLRHGLYCFGCC
;
A
#
# COMPACT_ATOMS: atom_id res chain seq x y z
N GLN A 1 -22.68 -14.72 19.77
CA GLN A 1 -21.67 -13.68 20.11
C GLN A 1 -20.32 -13.93 19.41
N GLN A 2 -20.29 -14.30 18.11
CA GLN A 2 -19.04 -14.54 17.38
C GLN A 2 -18.58 -13.35 16.52
N VAL A 3 -19.12 -12.14 16.71
CA VAL A 3 -18.84 -10.99 15.83
C VAL A 3 -17.43 -10.43 15.97
N ALA A 4 -16.81 -10.53 17.15
CA ALA A 4 -15.47 -10.00 17.40
C ALA A 4 -14.35 -10.78 16.69
N ILE A 5 -14.46 -12.11 16.57
CA ILE A 5 -13.44 -12.97 15.95
C ILE A 5 -13.27 -12.68 14.44
N PRO A 6 -14.34 -12.52 13.64
CA PRO A 6 -14.29 -12.01 12.27
C PRO A 6 -13.63 -10.65 12.16
N THR A 7 -13.95 -9.69 13.04
CA THR A 7 -13.38 -8.33 12.95
C THR A 7 -11.86 -8.34 13.09
N TRP A 8 -11.31 -9.01 14.10
CA TRP A 8 -9.85 -9.11 14.25
C TRP A 8 -9.18 -9.84 13.07
N THR A 9 -9.85 -10.84 12.50
CA THR A 9 -9.33 -11.57 11.34
C THR A 9 -9.31 -10.69 10.09
N PHE A 10 -10.31 -9.82 9.93
CA PHE A 10 -10.31 -8.78 8.89
C PHE A 10 -9.16 -7.79 9.09
N VAL A 11 -9.00 -7.26 10.32
CA VAL A 11 -7.93 -6.30 10.64
C VAL A 11 -6.55 -6.91 10.41
N ALA A 12 -6.34 -8.18 10.78
CA ALA A 12 -5.10 -8.88 10.49
C ALA A 12 -4.80 -8.94 8.99
N GLY A 13 -5.79 -9.25 8.15
CA GLY A 13 -5.63 -9.22 6.69
C GLY A 13 -5.26 -7.84 6.15
N TYR A 14 -5.89 -6.78 6.68
CA TYR A 14 -5.58 -5.40 6.32
C TYR A 14 -4.13 -5.03 6.68
N LEU A 15 -3.72 -5.31 7.92
CA LEU A 15 -2.38 -5.00 8.41
C LEU A 15 -1.29 -5.80 7.70
N LEU A 16 -1.57 -7.03 7.26
CA LEU A 16 -0.62 -7.83 6.48
C LEU A 16 -0.25 -7.17 5.15
N VAL A 17 -1.19 -6.52 4.47
CA VAL A 17 -0.91 -5.77 3.23
C VAL A 17 0.06 -4.63 3.53
N TRP A 18 -0.22 -3.83 4.54
CA TRP A 18 0.62 -2.70 4.94
C TRP A 18 2.01 -3.13 5.43
N ALA A 19 2.09 -4.20 6.22
CA ALA A 19 3.36 -4.74 6.69
C ALA A 19 4.22 -5.22 5.52
N THR A 20 3.60 -5.92 4.54
CA THR A 20 4.30 -6.39 3.34
C THR A 20 4.78 -5.21 2.50
N ALA A 21 3.93 -4.21 2.26
CA ALA A 21 4.32 -3.00 1.53
C ALA A 21 5.46 -2.24 2.23
N GLY A 22 5.37 -2.07 3.56
CA GLY A 22 6.42 -1.43 4.35
C GLY A 22 7.74 -2.20 4.28
N LEU A 23 7.71 -3.53 4.32
CA LEU A 23 8.90 -4.36 4.17
C LEU A 23 9.54 -4.19 2.78
N VAL A 24 8.73 -4.14 1.71
CA VAL A 24 9.22 -3.89 0.35
C VAL A 24 9.89 -2.52 0.25
N VAL A 25 9.23 -1.46 0.74
CA VAL A 25 9.79 -0.10 0.75
C VAL A 25 11.09 -0.05 1.57
N TYR A 26 11.13 -0.69 2.73
CA TYR A 26 12.32 -0.77 3.56
C TYR A 26 13.49 -1.39 2.79
N VAL A 27 13.28 -2.55 2.16
CA VAL A 27 14.33 -3.21 1.36
C VAL A 27 14.81 -2.31 0.22
N LEU A 28 13.89 -1.66 -0.51
CA LEU A 28 14.25 -0.73 -1.60
C LEU A 28 15.09 0.45 -1.09
N VAL A 29 14.72 1.03 0.05
CA VAL A 29 15.48 2.13 0.68
C VAL A 29 16.86 1.66 1.12
N GLN A 30 16.97 0.46 1.71
CA GLN A 30 18.27 -0.09 2.12
C GLN A 30 19.18 -0.34 0.91
N LEU A 31 18.65 -0.92 -0.18
CA LEU A 31 19.40 -1.13 -1.43
C LEU A 31 19.80 0.19 -2.08
N GLY A 32 18.87 1.15 -2.15
CA GLY A 32 19.15 2.49 -2.68
C GLY A 32 20.20 3.23 -1.86
N SER A 33 20.18 3.09 -0.54
CA SER A 33 21.17 3.69 0.37
C SER A 33 22.55 3.04 0.23
N ALA A 34 22.59 1.70 0.09
CA ALA A 34 23.83 0.98 -0.18
C ALA A 34 24.46 1.39 -1.53
N LEU A 35 23.63 1.58 -2.56
CA LEU A 35 24.09 2.09 -3.85
C LEU A 35 24.53 3.56 -3.75
N ALA A 36 23.78 4.40 -3.05
CA ALA A 36 24.14 5.80 -2.89
C ALA A 36 25.49 5.95 -2.16
N THR A 37 25.74 5.12 -1.13
CA THR A 37 26.98 5.14 -0.36
C THR A 37 28.20 4.65 -1.13
N SER A 38 28.03 3.81 -2.15
CA SER A 38 29.13 3.37 -3.03
C SER A 38 29.53 4.41 -4.09
N LEU A 39 28.70 5.43 -4.33
CA LEU A 39 29.03 6.55 -5.22
C LEU A 39 29.89 7.61 -4.51
N ASP A 40 30.80 8.21 -5.25
CA ASP A 40 31.58 9.36 -4.79
C ASP A 40 30.68 10.55 -4.43
N PRO A 41 31.04 11.38 -3.43
CA PRO A 41 30.23 12.52 -2.97
C PRO A 41 29.68 13.44 -4.07
N PRO A 42 30.47 13.89 -5.08
CA PRO A 42 29.94 14.79 -6.11
C PRO A 42 28.88 14.12 -6.99
N ARG A 43 29.08 12.85 -7.35
CA ARG A 43 28.09 12.09 -8.13
C ARG A 43 26.82 11.84 -7.31
N ARG A 44 26.95 11.53 -6.01
CA ARG A 44 25.78 11.39 -5.13
C ARG A 44 24.95 12.68 -5.07
N SER A 45 25.58 13.85 -4.95
CA SER A 45 24.87 15.13 -4.88
C SER A 45 24.17 15.51 -6.19
N GLU A 46 24.71 15.09 -7.33
CA GLU A 46 24.09 15.33 -8.65
C GLU A 46 22.83 14.47 -8.85
N TRP A 47 22.90 13.19 -8.46
CA TRP A 47 21.81 12.23 -8.70
C TRP A 47 20.68 12.28 -7.66
N ALA A 48 20.97 12.70 -6.42
CA ALA A 48 19.96 12.80 -5.36
C ALA A 48 18.72 13.65 -5.72
N PRO A 49 18.85 14.89 -6.22
CA PRO A 49 17.68 15.70 -6.58
C PRO A 49 16.92 15.11 -7.78
N LEU A 50 17.61 14.50 -8.75
CA LEU A 50 16.97 13.81 -9.87
C LEU A 50 16.13 12.61 -9.41
N ALA A 51 16.68 11.78 -8.51
CA ALA A 51 15.97 10.64 -7.95
C ALA A 51 14.73 11.08 -7.15
N LEU A 52 14.86 12.13 -6.33
CA LEU A 52 13.73 12.71 -5.59
C LEU A 52 12.67 13.27 -6.53
N GLY A 53 13.08 14.08 -7.51
CA GLY A 53 12.19 14.68 -8.50
C GLY A 53 11.45 13.64 -9.34
N ALA A 54 12.14 12.59 -9.78
CA ALA A 54 11.53 11.48 -10.49
C ALA A 54 10.51 10.72 -9.61
N THR A 55 10.87 10.44 -8.34
CA THR A 55 9.97 9.76 -7.40
C THR A 55 8.70 10.57 -7.16
N LEU A 56 8.83 11.87 -6.89
CA LEU A 56 7.69 12.78 -6.71
C LEU A 56 6.89 12.96 -8.00
N GLY A 57 7.55 13.01 -9.15
CA GLY A 57 6.91 13.11 -10.46
C GLY A 57 6.05 11.88 -10.76
N VAL A 58 6.58 10.68 -10.54
CA VAL A 58 5.82 9.42 -10.69
C VAL A 58 4.64 9.37 -9.72
N ALA A 59 4.85 9.72 -8.45
CA ALA A 59 3.77 9.80 -7.47
C ALA A 59 2.70 10.83 -7.87
N GLY A 60 3.10 11.96 -8.44
CA GLY A 60 2.19 12.99 -8.96
C GLY A 60 1.39 12.50 -10.15
N LEU A 61 2.03 11.86 -11.13
CA LEU A 61 1.36 11.28 -12.29
C LEU A 61 0.34 10.20 -11.88
N TYR A 62 0.68 9.39 -10.87
CA TYR A 62 -0.21 8.39 -10.32
C TYR A 62 -1.56 8.98 -9.85
N GLN A 63 -1.55 10.22 -9.35
CA GLN A 63 -2.77 10.89 -8.87
C GLN A 63 -3.85 11.04 -9.95
N PHE A 64 -3.45 11.16 -11.21
CA PHE A 64 -4.34 11.39 -12.36
C PHE A 64 -4.75 10.09 -13.07
N THR A 65 -4.30 8.94 -12.58
CA THR A 65 -4.60 7.66 -13.21
C THR A 65 -6.01 7.17 -12.87
N THR A 66 -6.67 6.51 -13.82
CA THR A 66 -7.95 5.82 -13.59
C THR A 66 -7.84 4.78 -12.48
N PHE A 67 -6.67 4.16 -12.32
CA PHE A 67 -6.40 3.19 -11.26
C PHE A 67 -6.58 3.80 -9.87
N LYS A 68 -6.06 5.02 -9.64
CA LYS A 68 -6.29 5.75 -8.38
C LYS A 68 -7.78 6.00 -8.14
N HIS A 69 -8.52 6.44 -9.16
CA HIS A 69 -9.96 6.68 -9.03
C HIS A 69 -10.76 5.43 -8.67
N ILE A 70 -10.42 4.27 -9.26
CA ILE A 70 -11.04 2.98 -8.95
C ILE A 70 -10.74 2.57 -7.51
N CYS A 71 -9.50 2.69 -7.05
CA CYS A 71 -9.16 2.37 -5.68
C CYS A 71 -9.94 3.29 -4.71
N LEU A 72 -10.01 4.59 -5.00
CA LEU A 72 -10.65 5.59 -4.15
C LEU A 72 -12.17 5.41 -4.02
N SER A 73 -12.84 4.85 -5.04
CA SER A 73 -14.28 4.54 -4.97
C SER A 73 -14.56 3.39 -4.00
N HIS A 74 -13.72 2.37 -3.99
CA HIS A 74 -13.82 1.22 -3.07
C HIS A 74 -13.37 1.57 -1.65
N CYS A 75 -12.33 2.40 -1.50
CA CYS A 75 -11.79 2.79 -0.20
C CYS A 75 -12.73 3.74 0.58
N ARG A 76 -13.46 4.64 -0.10
CA ARG A 76 -14.35 5.61 0.57
C ARG A 76 -15.73 5.08 0.95
N SER A 77 -16.09 3.88 0.49
CA SER A 77 -17.42 3.30 0.73
C SER A 77 -17.32 1.96 1.49
N PRO A 78 -16.81 1.95 2.74
CA PRO A 78 -16.55 0.71 3.50
C PRO A 78 -17.81 -0.16 3.69
N LEU A 79 -18.98 0.45 3.89
CA LEU A 79 -20.25 -0.28 4.00
C LEU A 79 -20.67 -0.94 2.67
N ALA A 80 -20.48 -0.25 1.54
CA ALA A 80 -20.75 -0.82 0.22
C ALA A 80 -19.78 -1.96 -0.11
N PHE A 81 -18.50 -1.80 0.25
CA PHE A 81 -17.50 -2.86 0.11
C PHE A 81 -17.88 -4.12 0.90
N VAL A 82 -18.24 -3.95 2.18
CA VAL A 82 -18.64 -5.06 3.05
C VAL A 82 -19.91 -5.74 2.53
N ALA A 83 -20.91 -4.97 2.10
CA ALA A 83 -22.15 -5.51 1.54
C ALA A 83 -21.94 -6.27 0.22
N GLN A 84 -21.09 -5.77 -0.67
CA GLN A 84 -20.83 -6.40 -1.97
C GLN A 84 -19.89 -7.60 -1.91
N HIS A 85 -18.98 -7.63 -0.93
CA HIS A 85 -17.93 -8.64 -0.87
C HIS A 85 -18.07 -9.59 0.32
N TRP A 86 -19.16 -9.50 1.11
CA TRP A 86 -19.36 -10.30 2.32
C TRP A 86 -19.00 -11.77 2.14
N ARG A 87 -18.18 -12.30 3.06
CA ARG A 87 -17.85 -13.73 3.13
C ARG A 87 -17.86 -14.16 4.58
N ASP A 88 -18.66 -15.18 4.87
CA ASP A 88 -18.76 -15.72 6.22
C ASP A 88 -17.48 -16.43 6.68
N GLY A 89 -17.32 -16.47 8.00
CA GLY A 89 -16.24 -17.17 8.69
C GLY A 89 -14.90 -16.43 8.70
N ARG A 90 -13.92 -17.01 9.42
CA ARG A 90 -12.60 -16.42 9.65
C ARG A 90 -11.81 -16.23 8.33
N VAL A 91 -11.85 -17.23 7.45
CA VAL A 91 -11.17 -17.17 6.14
C VAL A 91 -11.83 -16.12 5.23
N GLY A 92 -13.15 -15.98 5.30
CA GLY A 92 -13.90 -14.93 4.59
C GLY A 92 -13.46 -13.54 5.05
N ALA A 93 -13.44 -13.32 6.37
CA ALA A 93 -12.97 -12.08 6.97
C ALA A 93 -11.51 -11.74 6.62
N LEU A 94 -10.60 -12.73 6.61
CA LEU A 94 -9.20 -12.51 6.22
C LEU A 94 -9.08 -12.05 4.75
N LYS A 95 -9.75 -12.75 3.82
CA LYS A 95 -9.76 -12.38 2.39
C LYS A 95 -10.36 -11.00 2.16
N MET A 96 -11.39 -10.66 2.93
CA MET A 96 -12.01 -9.34 2.92
C MET A 96 -11.03 -8.26 3.38
N GLY A 97 -10.32 -8.49 4.48
CA GLY A 97 -9.29 -7.60 5.00
C GLY A 97 -8.14 -7.38 4.01
N LEU A 98 -7.66 -8.45 3.38
CA LEU A 98 -6.61 -8.38 2.35
C LEU A 98 -7.06 -7.55 1.13
N ARG A 99 -8.26 -7.80 0.59
CA ARG A 99 -8.77 -7.02 -0.54
C ARG A 99 -8.96 -5.55 -0.18
N HIS A 100 -9.55 -5.27 0.98
CA HIS A 100 -9.72 -3.90 1.42
C HIS A 100 -8.37 -3.20 1.63
N GLY A 101 -7.43 -3.89 2.26
CA GLY A 101 -6.05 -3.43 2.42
C GLY A 101 -5.37 -3.10 1.09
N LEU A 102 -5.54 -3.92 0.06
CA LEU A 102 -5.00 -3.66 -1.29
C LEU A 102 -5.63 -2.43 -1.94
N TYR A 103 -6.95 -2.25 -1.84
CA TYR A 103 -7.60 -1.03 -2.34
C TYR A 103 -7.13 0.21 -1.59
N CYS A 104 -7.06 0.15 -0.26
CA CYS A 104 -6.58 1.27 0.56
C CYS A 104 -5.11 1.60 0.26
N PHE A 105 -4.24 0.60 0.19
CA PHE A 105 -2.83 0.78 -0.16
C PHE A 105 -2.68 1.38 -1.55
N GLY A 106 -3.45 0.90 -2.55
CA GLY A 106 -3.47 1.50 -3.88
C GLY A 106 -4.01 2.93 -3.91
N CYS A 107 -4.78 3.39 -2.92
CA CYS A 107 -5.22 4.80 -2.88
C CYS A 107 -4.17 5.75 -2.32
N CYS A 108 -3.28 5.23 -1.46
CA CYS A 108 -2.34 6.01 -0.65
C CYS A 108 -1.15 6.51 -1.45
#